data_AF-A0AAV2Q5R2-F1
#
_entry.id   AF-A0AAV2Q5R2-F1
#
_cell.length_a   1.000
_cell.length_b   1.000
_cell.length_c   1.000
_cell.angle_alpha   90.00
_cell.angle_beta   90.00
_cell.angle_gamma   90.00
#
_symmetry.space_group_name_H-M   'P 1'
#
loop_
_entity.id
_entity.type
_entity.pdbx_description
1 polymer ?
#
loop_
_entity_poly.entity_id
_entity_poly.type
_entity_poly.pdbx_seq_one_letter_code
_entity_poly.pdbx_strand_id
1 'polypeptide(L)'
;MDCFTRDMQSPPTQIPGMEVTGADITFSVQHGMVRDIVTINASQLTLKTLKDKACEFINTKFPDHTLNKLNERLILFRHDYDSPNILVIINAASEVSQDTLVEIVMSAIWRSSKLHIAAKNLTLLYVHSYKSLSF
;
A
#
# COMPACT_ATOMS: atom_id res chain seq x y z
N MET A 1 -44.79 39.37 -41.55
CA MET A 1 -43.41 39.70 -41.09
C MET A 1 -43.55 39.80 -39.59
N ASP A 2 -43.57 38.66 -38.92
CA ASP A 2 -44.04 38.56 -37.55
C ASP A 2 -42.90 38.04 -36.69
N CYS A 3 -42.56 38.88 -35.74
CA CYS A 3 -41.39 38.81 -34.90
C CYS A 3 -41.43 37.55 -34.02
N PHE A 4 -40.34 36.82 -34.03
CA PHE A 4 -40.04 35.67 -33.18
C PHE A 4 -40.37 35.93 -31.71
N THR A 5 -41.18 35.05 -31.12
CA THR A 5 -41.27 34.84 -29.67
C THR A 5 -39.89 34.42 -29.16
N ARG A 6 -39.25 35.27 -28.35
CA ARG A 6 -38.07 34.90 -27.55
C ARG A 6 -38.53 34.61 -26.14
N ASP A 7 -38.71 33.34 -25.83
CA ASP A 7 -38.82 32.85 -24.46
C ASP A 7 -37.55 33.20 -23.68
N MET A 8 -37.72 33.94 -22.58
CA MET A 8 -36.70 34.15 -21.56
C MET A 8 -36.50 32.84 -20.79
N GLN A 9 -35.65 31.95 -21.30
CA GLN A 9 -35.10 30.86 -20.52
C GLN A 9 -33.88 31.39 -19.75
N SER A 10 -34.01 31.54 -18.43
CA SER A 10 -32.88 31.80 -17.55
C SER A 10 -31.87 30.64 -17.61
N PRO A 11 -30.56 30.90 -17.54
CA PRO A 11 -29.58 29.82 -17.47
C PRO A 11 -29.74 29.08 -16.13
N PRO A 12 -29.69 27.73 -16.11
CA PRO A 12 -29.62 27.01 -14.87
C PRO A 12 -28.31 27.40 -14.17
N THR A 13 -28.41 27.93 -12.96
CA THR A 13 -27.27 28.08 -12.05
C THR A 13 -26.71 26.68 -11.79
N GLN A 14 -25.63 26.34 -12.49
CA GLN A 14 -24.82 25.18 -12.16
C GLN A 14 -24.23 25.45 -10.78
N ILE A 15 -24.83 24.86 -9.75
CA ILE A 15 -24.15 24.63 -8.48
C ILE A 15 -23.01 23.68 -8.84
N PRO A 16 -21.72 24.04 -8.67
CA PRO A 16 -20.68 23.04 -8.72
C PRO A 16 -20.99 22.13 -7.55
N GLY A 17 -21.50 20.94 -7.84
CA GLY A 17 -21.48 19.85 -6.89
C GLY A 17 -20.04 19.74 -6.44
N MET A 18 -19.76 20.18 -5.22
CA MET A 18 -18.59 19.75 -4.50
C MET A 18 -18.85 18.28 -4.20
N GLU A 19 -18.64 17.46 -5.23
CA GLU A 19 -18.36 16.04 -5.06
C GLU A 19 -17.19 16.06 -4.09
N VAL A 20 -17.43 15.64 -2.85
CA VAL A 20 -16.36 15.38 -1.89
C VAL A 20 -15.61 14.19 -2.48
N THR A 21 -14.77 14.45 -3.47
CA THR A 21 -13.68 13.58 -3.85
C THR A 21 -12.89 13.45 -2.56
N GLY A 22 -13.02 12.29 -1.91
CA GLY A 22 -12.25 12.00 -0.70
C GLY A 22 -10.80 12.34 -0.99
N ALA A 23 -10.09 12.96 -0.04
CA ALA A 23 -8.69 13.30 -0.26
C ALA A 23 -7.91 12.04 -0.68
N ASP A 24 -7.00 12.16 -1.64
CA ASP A 24 -6.14 11.04 -2.00
C ASP A 24 -5.06 10.87 -0.92
N ILE A 25 -4.80 9.62 -0.54
CA ILE A 25 -3.77 9.25 0.41
C ILE A 25 -2.66 8.58 -0.36
N THR A 26 -1.45 9.08 -0.18
CA THR A 26 -0.22 8.50 -0.74
C THR A 26 0.60 7.88 0.38
N PHE A 27 0.94 6.61 0.25
CA PHE A 27 1.72 5.85 1.21
C PHE A 27 2.73 4.96 0.48
N SER A 28 3.73 4.44 1.19
CA SER A 28 4.74 3.54 0.63
C SER A 28 4.46 2.10 1.04
N VAL A 29 4.65 1.16 0.12
CA VAL A 29 4.64 -0.29 0.40
C VAL A 29 6.04 -0.84 0.23
N GLN A 30 6.44 -1.78 1.08
CA GLN A 30 7.77 -2.36 1.06
C GLN A 30 7.74 -3.87 1.29
N HIS A 31 8.66 -4.58 0.63
CA HIS A 31 9.02 -5.95 0.95
C HIS A 31 10.54 -6.12 0.81
N GLY A 32 11.22 -6.41 1.92
CA GLY A 32 12.68 -6.52 1.92
C GLY A 32 13.33 -5.18 1.56
N MET A 33 14.10 -5.13 0.47
CA MET A 33 14.73 -3.88 -0.02
C MET A 33 13.95 -3.19 -1.14
N VAL A 34 12.84 -3.77 -1.59
CA VAL A 34 12.03 -3.22 -2.68
C VAL A 34 10.90 -2.39 -2.10
N ARG A 35 10.75 -1.16 -2.57
CA ARG A 35 9.72 -0.20 -2.16
C ARG A 35 8.97 0.34 -3.37
N ASP A 36 7.68 0.61 -3.21
CA ASP A 36 6.85 1.30 -4.19
C ASP A 36 5.93 2.32 -3.51
N ILE A 37 5.42 3.27 -4.29
CA ILE A 37 4.50 4.30 -3.81
C ILE A 37 3.11 3.97 -4.32
N VAL A 38 2.12 4.03 -3.43
CA VAL A 38 0.73 3.76 -3.72
C VAL A 38 -0.10 4.99 -3.37
N THR A 39 -0.84 5.49 -4.34
CA THR A 39 -1.83 6.55 -4.16
C THR A 39 -3.22 5.98 -4.37
N ILE A 40 -4.10 6.13 -3.39
CA ILE A 40 -5.50 5.72 -3.48
C ILE A 40 -6.40 6.79 -2.89
N ASN A 41 -7.65 6.82 -3.34
CA ASN A 41 -8.64 7.68 -2.73
C ASN A 41 -8.94 7.24 -1.29
N ALA A 42 -9.00 8.18 -0.34
CA ALA A 42 -9.30 7.86 1.07
C ALA A 42 -10.63 7.11 1.24
N SER A 43 -11.63 7.37 0.39
CA SER A 43 -12.92 6.66 0.46
C SER A 43 -12.82 5.17 0.07
N GLN A 44 -11.79 4.79 -0.67
CA GLN A 44 -11.53 3.42 -1.13
C GLN A 44 -10.53 2.68 -0.22
N LEU A 45 -9.95 3.37 0.76
CA LEU A 45 -8.98 2.78 1.68
C LEU A 45 -9.69 1.82 2.64
N THR A 46 -9.45 0.54 2.44
CA THR A 46 -9.96 -0.57 3.26
C THR A 46 -8.84 -1.60 3.43
N LEU A 47 -8.96 -2.49 4.42
CA LEU A 47 -7.98 -3.59 4.58
C LEU A 47 -7.92 -4.48 3.35
N LYS A 48 -9.05 -4.67 2.66
CA LYS A 48 -9.12 -5.43 1.43
C LYS A 48 -8.31 -4.75 0.33
N THR A 49 -8.51 -3.45 0.10
CA THR A 49 -7.77 -2.72 -0.94
C THR A 49 -6.28 -2.62 -0.63
N LEU A 50 -5.89 -2.49 0.64
CA LEU A 50 -4.49 -2.59 1.06
C LEU A 50 -3.88 -3.96 0.73
N LYS A 51 -4.59 -5.05 1.05
CA LYS A 51 -4.13 -6.40 0.70
C LYS A 51 -4.07 -6.63 -0.81
N ASP A 52 -5.05 -6.12 -1.56
CA ASP A 52 -5.09 -6.23 -3.02
C ASP A 52 -3.88 -5.49 -3.64
N LYS A 53 -3.56 -4.29 -3.15
CA LYS A 53 -2.37 -3.53 -3.57
C LYS A 53 -1.06 -4.23 -3.19
N ALA A 54 -1.00 -4.82 -2.01
CA ALA A 54 0.16 -5.63 -1.62
C ALA A 54 0.34 -6.87 -2.50
N CYS A 55 -0.76 -7.54 -2.90
CA CYS A 55 -0.71 -8.66 -3.83
C CYS A 55 -0.23 -8.22 -5.22
N GLU A 56 -0.74 -7.10 -5.73
CA GLU A 56 -0.32 -6.49 -7.00
C GLU A 56 1.19 -6.18 -6.98
N PHE A 57 1.67 -5.55 -5.91
CA PHE A 57 3.08 -5.25 -5.72
C PHE A 57 3.96 -6.51 -5.77
N ILE A 58 3.58 -7.57 -5.05
CA ILE A 58 4.35 -8.83 -5.03
C ILE A 58 4.31 -9.53 -6.39
N ASN A 59 3.14 -9.61 -7.05
CA ASN A 59 3.02 -10.17 -8.39
C ASN A 59 3.87 -9.43 -9.43
N THR A 60 4.01 -8.12 -9.26
CA THR A 60 4.77 -7.26 -10.18
C THR A 60 6.27 -7.35 -9.93
N LYS A 61 6.71 -7.27 -8.67
CA LYS A 61 8.14 -7.22 -8.32
C LYS A 61 8.78 -8.60 -8.15
N PHE A 62 7.98 -9.62 -7.86
CA PHE A 62 8.44 -10.99 -7.59
C PHE A 62 7.59 -12.04 -8.33
N PRO A 63 7.47 -11.98 -9.66
CA PRO A 63 6.56 -12.85 -10.43
C PRO A 63 6.81 -14.35 -10.26
N ASP A 64 8.04 -14.75 -9.91
CA ASP A 64 8.42 -16.14 -9.65
C ASP A 64 8.05 -16.64 -8.24
N HIS A 65 7.29 -15.85 -7.47
CA HIS A 65 6.81 -16.29 -6.16
C HIS A 65 5.95 -17.55 -6.34
N THR A 66 6.35 -18.66 -5.71
CA THR A 66 5.63 -19.94 -5.82
C THR A 66 4.47 -20.02 -4.80
N LEU A 67 4.00 -18.88 -4.31
CA LEU A 67 3.05 -18.83 -3.20
C LEU A 67 1.62 -18.85 -3.71
N ASN A 68 0.92 -19.93 -3.38
CA ASN A 68 -0.50 -20.05 -3.60
C ASN A 68 -1.27 -19.21 -2.56
N LYS A 69 -2.38 -18.59 -2.98
CA LYS A 69 -3.29 -17.81 -2.13
C LYS A 69 -2.59 -16.67 -1.38
N LEU A 70 -1.90 -15.82 -2.12
CA LEU A 70 -1.12 -14.71 -1.58
C LEU A 70 -1.90 -13.84 -0.58
N ASN A 71 -3.14 -13.47 -0.89
CA ASN A 71 -3.99 -12.63 -0.03
C ASN A 71 -4.21 -13.20 1.39
N GLU A 72 -4.26 -14.53 1.53
CA GLU A 72 -4.39 -15.23 2.82
C GLU A 72 -3.06 -15.28 3.59
N ARG A 73 -1.92 -15.15 2.90
CA ARG A 73 -0.57 -15.31 3.46
C ARG A 73 0.16 -14.00 3.73
N LEU A 74 -0.32 -12.90 3.16
CA LEU A 74 0.22 -11.57 3.42
C LEU A 74 -0.27 -11.04 4.78
N ILE A 75 0.70 -10.56 5.55
CA ILE A 75 0.49 -9.79 6.77
C ILE A 75 1.08 -8.41 6.52
N LEU A 76 0.32 -7.37 6.85
CA LEU A 76 0.71 -5.98 6.65
C LEU A 76 1.05 -5.36 8.00
N PHE A 77 2.17 -4.66 8.05
CA PHE A 77 2.65 -3.96 9.23
C PHE A 77 2.87 -2.49 8.90
N ARG A 78 2.71 -1.64 9.92
CA ARG A 78 3.25 -0.28 9.91
C ARG A 78 4.42 -0.21 10.88
N HIS A 79 5.30 0.77 10.68
CA HIS A 79 6.32 1.08 11.67
C HIS A 79 5.72 1.85 12.85
N ASP A 80 6.22 1.57 14.04
CA ASP A 80 6.06 2.47 15.17
C ASP A 80 7.02 3.66 15.01
N TYR A 81 6.49 4.88 14.97
CA TYR A 81 7.29 6.09 14.79
C TYR A 81 8.09 6.46 16.05
N ASP A 82 7.65 6.02 17.23
CA ASP A 82 8.37 6.21 18.49
C ASP A 82 9.50 5.17 18.65
N SER A 83 9.44 4.07 17.90
CA SER A 83 10.38 2.95 18.00
C SER A 83 10.65 2.34 16.63
N PRO A 84 11.70 2.80 15.91
CA PRO A 84 11.89 2.48 14.48
C PRO A 84 12.04 0.99 14.16
N ASN A 85 12.44 0.19 15.16
CA ASN A 85 12.63 -1.27 15.04
C ASN A 85 11.38 -2.09 15.39
N ILE A 86 10.25 -1.44 15.68
CA ILE A 86 9.01 -2.11 16.05
C ILE A 86 8.03 -2.04 14.88
N LEU A 87 7.57 -3.22 14.47
CA LEU A 87 6.51 -3.38 13.47
C LEU A 87 5.20 -3.69 14.18
N VAL A 88 4.15 -2.96 13.82
CA VAL A 88 2.80 -3.11 14.37
C VAL A 88 1.88 -3.62 13.28
N ILE A 89 1.14 -4.70 13.55
CA ILE A 89 0.18 -5.26 12.59
C ILE A 89 -0.91 -4.21 12.31
N ILE A 90 -1.21 -3.99 11.05
CA ILE A 90 -2.32 -3.12 10.63
C ILE A 90 -3.64 -3.89 10.79
N ASN A 91 -4.47 -3.47 11.73
CA ASN A 91 -5.76 -4.11 12.01
C ASN A 91 -6.94 -3.28 11.50
N ALA A 92 -6.73 -2.01 11.18
CA ALA A 92 -7.72 -1.14 10.56
C ALA A 92 -7.11 -0.30 9.44
N ALA A 93 -7.91 0.00 8.41
CA ALA A 93 -7.45 0.82 7.29
C ALA A 93 -7.12 2.26 7.71
N SER A 94 -7.75 2.76 8.79
CA SER A 94 -7.48 4.07 9.38
C SER A 94 -6.08 4.20 10.00
N GLU A 95 -5.36 3.10 10.20
CA GLU A 95 -3.97 3.13 10.66
C GLU A 95 -2.98 3.46 9.53
N VAL A 96 -3.46 3.53 8.29
CA VAL A 96 -2.67 3.96 7.13
C VAL A 96 -3.09 5.38 6.75
N SER A 97 -2.15 6.31 6.87
CA SER A 97 -2.32 7.71 6.49
C SER A 97 -1.26 8.12 5.46
N GLN A 98 -1.24 9.40 5.11
CA GLN A 98 -0.21 9.96 4.25
C GLN A 98 1.19 9.61 4.77
N ASP A 99 2.09 9.26 3.86
CA ASP A 99 3.50 8.95 4.12
C ASP A 99 3.72 7.74 5.05
N THR A 100 2.68 6.94 5.31
CA THR A 100 2.82 5.68 6.06
C THR A 100 3.67 4.69 5.29
N LEU A 101 4.62 4.05 5.97
CA LEU A 101 5.35 2.90 5.43
C LEU A 101 4.66 1.61 5.84
N VAL A 102 4.12 0.91 4.84
CA VAL A 102 3.47 -0.40 5.00
C VAL A 102 4.46 -1.50 4.60
N GLU A 103 4.90 -2.28 5.58
CA GLU A 103 5.75 -3.46 5.36
C GLU A 103 4.88 -4.68 5.07
N ILE A 104 5.17 -5.36 3.95
CA ILE A 104 4.49 -6.57 3.49
C ILE A 104 5.33 -7.77 3.92
N VAL A 105 4.79 -8.61 4.79
CA VAL A 105 5.44 -9.84 5.23
C VAL A 105 4.64 -11.05 4.75
N MET A 106 5.35 -12.02 4.17
CA MET A 106 4.76 -13.27 3.70
C MET A 106 4.89 -14.36 4.77
N SER A 107 3.77 -14.89 5.26
CA SER A 107 3.78 -16.06 6.13
C SER A 107 4.02 -17.33 5.31
N ALA A 108 5.28 -17.79 5.29
CA ALA A 108 5.67 -19.03 4.65
C ALA A 108 5.49 -20.21 5.62
N ILE A 109 4.26 -20.71 5.80
CA ILE A 109 4.11 -22.08 6.32
C ILE A 109 4.35 -23.02 5.14
N TRP A 110 5.62 -23.35 4.91
CA TRP A 110 6.05 -24.35 3.94
C TRP A 110 5.53 -25.72 4.39
N ARG A 111 4.36 -26.14 3.89
CA ARG A 111 3.94 -27.55 3.98
C ARG A 111 4.87 -28.33 3.05
N SER A 112 5.96 -28.80 3.64
CA SER A 112 7.02 -29.54 2.99
C SER A 112 6.50 -30.66 2.10
N SER A 113 6.84 -30.60 0.82
CA SER A 113 7.25 -31.79 0.10
C SER A 113 8.51 -31.49 -0.69
N LYS A 114 9.63 -31.97 -0.12
CA LYS A 114 10.96 -32.16 -0.71
C LYS A 114 11.90 -30.94 -0.69
N LEU A 115 12.75 -30.97 0.35
CA LEU A 115 14.20 -30.71 0.36
C LEU A 115 14.80 -29.75 -0.68
N HIS A 116 15.67 -28.85 -0.18
CA HIS A 116 16.52 -27.90 -0.91
C HIS A 116 15.79 -26.74 -1.57
N ILE A 117 15.79 -25.58 -0.90
CA ILE A 117 16.42 -24.34 -1.37
C ILE A 117 16.33 -23.32 -0.22
N ALA A 118 17.48 -22.73 0.10
CA ALA A 118 17.64 -21.49 0.87
C ALA A 118 17.58 -21.52 2.41
N ALA A 119 18.51 -22.28 3.01
CA ALA A 119 19.36 -21.72 4.08
C ALA A 119 20.28 -20.56 3.56
N LYS A 120 19.91 -19.89 2.46
CA LYS A 120 20.68 -18.87 1.72
C LYS A 120 20.09 -17.47 1.83
N ASN A 121 18.95 -17.30 2.49
CA ASN A 121 18.37 -15.98 2.80
C ASN A 121 18.22 -15.78 4.31
N LEU A 122 19.13 -16.35 5.10
CA LEU A 122 19.39 -15.82 6.44
C LEU A 122 20.19 -14.53 6.24
N THR A 123 19.54 -13.39 6.40
CA THR A 123 20.22 -12.09 6.47
C THR A 123 21.19 -12.13 7.65
N LEU A 124 22.47 -12.37 7.35
CA LEU A 124 23.56 -12.22 8.31
C LEU A 124 23.80 -10.71 8.50
N LEU A 125 23.31 -10.15 9.60
CA LEU A 125 23.60 -8.77 9.97
C LEU A 125 25.00 -8.73 10.60
N TYR A 126 25.98 -8.24 9.84
CA TYR A 126 27.33 -7.99 10.35
C TYR A 126 27.36 -6.63 11.04
N VAL A 127 27.61 -6.60 12.36
CA VAL A 127 27.77 -5.36 13.11
C VAL A 127 29.16 -4.80 12.79
N HIS A 128 29.23 -3.77 11.96
CA HIS A 128 30.43 -2.95 11.82
C HIS A 128 30.35 -1.76 12.77
N SER A 129 31.30 -1.64 13.69
CA SER A 129 31.54 -0.38 14.39
C SER A 129 32.03 0.66 13.38
N TYR A 130 31.16 1.60 12.99
CA TYR A 130 31.58 2.77 12.22
C TYR A 130 32.41 3.69 13.12
N LYS A 131 33.60 4.06 12.66
CA LYS A 131 34.50 5.00 13.36
C LYS A 131 34.21 6.48 13.05
N SER A 132 33.16 6.77 12.27
CA SER A 132 32.69 8.14 12.01
C SER A 132 31.25 8.16 11.48
N LEU A 133 30.56 9.26 11.74
CA LEU A 133 29.17 9.54 11.37
C LEU A 133 28.98 9.47 9.84
N SER A 134 27.97 8.74 9.37
CA SER A 134 27.55 8.73 7.95
C SER A 134 26.10 9.23 7.90
N PHE A 135 25.84 10.17 6.98
CA PHE A 135 24.58 10.92 6.83
C PHE A 135 23.55 10.17 5.98
#